data_AF-A0A2W4P0I7-F1
#
_entry.id   AF-A0A2W4P0I7-F1
#
_cell.length_a   1.000
_cell.length_b   1.000
_cell.length_c   1.000
_cell.angle_alpha   90.00
_cell.angle_beta   90.00
_cell.angle_gamma   90.00
#
_symmetry.space_group_name_H-M   'P 1'
#
loop_
_entity.id
_entity.type
_entity.pdbx_description
1 polymer ?
#
loop_
_entity_poly.entity_id
_entity_poly.type
_entity_poly.pdbx_seq_one_letter_code
_entity_poly.pdbx_strand_id
1 'polypeptide(L)'
;MRVVERHLHPLVELRLVIRSGSATDGDKPGLAAVAGELLKDGGAGGLSPRQLVERAESLGATLSVRTDRDSTRISLGVTSGDFEAALAILADVALRPTLPQGELDKLKAREIEARKSAARGNASWAAAMVLFRELYELPASVHPY
;
A
#
# COMPACT_ATOMS: atom_id res chain seq x y z
N MET A 1 -20.44 11.18 -45.10
CA MET A 1 -19.64 10.71 -43.94
C MET A 1 -19.93 11.68 -42.80
N ARG A 2 -20.69 11.26 -41.78
CA ARG A 2 -21.12 12.16 -40.69
C ARG A 2 -20.00 12.15 -39.65
N VAL A 3 -19.21 13.22 -39.60
CA VAL A 3 -18.20 13.42 -38.54
C VAL A 3 -18.97 13.75 -37.28
N VAL A 4 -18.88 12.88 -36.28
CA VAL A 4 -19.38 13.15 -34.93
C VAL A 4 -18.23 13.80 -34.18
N GLU A 5 -18.33 15.10 -33.95
CA GLU A 5 -17.42 15.82 -33.06
C GLU A 5 -17.48 15.17 -31.67
N ARG A 6 -16.32 14.74 -31.17
CA ARG A 6 -16.17 14.22 -29.81
C ARG A 6 -15.40 15.27 -29.03
N HIS A 7 -16.09 16.06 -28.22
CA HIS A 7 -15.43 16.93 -27.26
C HIS A 7 -14.65 16.04 -26.29
N LEU A 8 -13.32 16.04 -26.39
CA LEU A 8 -12.45 15.36 -25.43
C LEU A 8 -12.61 16.10 -24.10
N HIS A 9 -13.23 15.47 -23.12
CA HIS A 9 -13.23 15.98 -21.75
C HIS A 9 -11.78 15.94 -21.24
N PRO A 10 -11.19 17.09 -20.83
CA PRO A 10 -9.83 17.11 -20.31
C PRO A 10 -9.71 16.18 -19.11
N LEU A 11 -8.70 15.31 -19.12
CA LEU A 11 -8.36 14.45 -17.98
C LEU A 11 -7.50 15.24 -17.00
N VAL A 12 -7.75 15.01 -15.71
CA VAL A 12 -7.01 15.60 -14.60
C VAL A 12 -6.50 14.47 -13.72
N GLU A 13 -5.20 14.49 -13.42
CA GLU A 13 -4.58 13.54 -12.52
C GLU A 13 -4.12 14.26 -11.24
N LEU A 14 -4.66 13.83 -10.11
CA LEU A 14 -4.26 14.31 -8.80
C LEU A 14 -3.27 13.34 -8.19
N ARG A 15 -2.15 13.85 -7.68
CA ARG A 15 -1.17 13.07 -6.94
C ARG A 15 -0.74 13.81 -5.69
N LEU A 16 -0.94 13.18 -4.54
CA LEU A 16 -0.37 13.61 -3.28
C LEU A 16 0.87 12.76 -2.98
N VAL A 17 2.01 13.43 -2.79
CA VAL A 17 3.28 12.79 -2.47
C VAL A 17 3.67 13.15 -1.04
N ILE A 18 3.68 12.14 -0.17
CA ILE A 18 4.16 12.26 1.20
C ILE A 18 5.62 11.81 1.19
N ARG A 19 6.53 12.65 1.71
CA ARG A 19 7.98 12.37 1.80
C ARG A 19 8.29 11.45 2.98
N SER A 20 7.60 10.33 3.04
CA SER A 20 7.75 9.27 4.04
C SER A 20 7.52 7.95 3.32
N GLY A 21 8.44 7.01 3.51
CA GLY A 21 8.39 5.68 2.89
C GLY A 21 9.02 4.66 3.82
N SER A 22 9.34 3.47 3.33
CA SER A 22 9.91 2.42 4.20
C SER A 22 11.27 2.79 4.84
N ALA A 23 12.01 3.75 4.28
CA ALA A 23 13.24 4.27 4.89
C ALA A 23 12.98 5.07 6.18
N THR A 24 11.74 5.53 6.42
CA THR A 24 11.34 6.27 7.62
C THR A 24 10.73 5.40 8.71
N ASP A 25 10.81 4.07 8.58
CA ASP A 25 10.20 3.11 9.50
C ASP A 25 10.83 3.10 10.91
N GLY A 26 12.09 3.54 11.04
CA GLY A 26 12.82 3.56 12.32
C GLY A 26 12.80 2.19 13.02
N ASP A 27 12.39 2.16 14.28
CA ASP A 27 12.32 0.94 15.11
C ASP A 27 11.13 0.02 14.76
N LYS A 28 10.30 0.39 13.78
CA LYS A 28 9.12 -0.39 13.35
C LYS A 28 9.21 -0.77 11.87
N PRO A 29 10.06 -1.75 11.50
CA PRO A 29 10.19 -2.20 10.11
C PRO A 29 8.84 -2.60 9.51
N GLY A 30 8.54 -2.10 8.31
CA GLY A 30 7.29 -2.36 7.60
C GLY A 30 6.15 -1.40 7.95
N LEU A 31 6.37 -0.40 8.80
CA LEU A 31 5.34 0.57 9.20
C LEU A 31 4.76 1.31 8.00
N ALA A 32 5.59 1.90 7.13
CA ALA A 32 5.12 2.66 5.98
C ALA A 32 4.37 1.78 4.97
N ALA A 33 4.80 0.52 4.79
CA ALA A 33 4.13 -0.43 3.90
C ALA A 33 2.74 -0.78 4.42
N VAL A 34 2.63 -1.16 5.70
CA VAL A 34 1.36 -1.50 6.33
C VAL A 34 0.44 -0.28 6.40
N ALA A 35 0.96 0.91 6.71
CA ALA A 35 0.20 2.14 6.70
C ALA A 35 -0.34 2.48 5.29
N GLY A 36 0.49 2.33 4.25
CA GLY A 36 0.07 2.54 2.87
C GLY A 36 -1.06 1.61 2.43
N GLU A 37 -0.95 0.31 2.74
CA GLU A 37 -2.03 -0.65 2.45
C GLU A 37 -3.28 -0.34 3.29
N LEU A 38 -3.14 0.11 4.54
CA LEU A 38 -4.28 0.47 5.37
C LEU A 38 -4.97 1.76 4.91
N LEU A 39 -4.26 2.70 4.28
CA LEU A 39 -4.89 3.86 3.61
C LEU A 39 -5.75 3.44 2.42
N LYS A 40 -5.37 2.36 1.73
CA LYS A 40 -6.11 1.81 0.59
C LYS A 40 -7.32 0.98 1.04
N ASP A 41 -7.11 0.10 2.02
CA ASP A 41 -8.08 -0.93 2.41
C ASP A 41 -8.80 -0.62 3.74
N GLY A 42 -8.52 0.52 4.38
CA GLY A 42 -9.09 0.89 5.69
C GLY A 42 -10.30 1.83 5.64
N GLY A 43 -10.55 2.47 4.50
CA GLY A 43 -11.62 3.47 4.34
C GLY A 43 -11.22 4.85 4.90
N ALA A 44 -12.02 5.86 4.59
CA ALA A 44 -11.73 7.25 4.89
C ALA A 44 -12.99 8.13 4.88
N GLY A 45 -12.97 9.25 5.59
CA GLY A 45 -14.07 10.23 5.54
C GLY A 45 -15.43 9.70 6.01
N GLY A 46 -15.45 8.62 6.79
CA GLY A 46 -16.68 7.92 7.20
C GLY A 46 -17.17 6.87 6.19
N LEU A 47 -16.49 6.70 5.06
CA LEU A 47 -16.77 5.66 4.07
C LEU A 47 -15.96 4.40 4.38
N SER A 48 -16.59 3.25 4.19
CA SER A 48 -15.89 1.97 4.13
C SER A 48 -14.98 1.89 2.89
N PRO A 49 -13.99 0.98 2.86
CA PRO A 49 -13.11 0.80 1.71
C PRO A 49 -13.87 0.56 0.41
N ARG A 50 -14.94 -0.26 0.45
CA ARG A 50 -15.80 -0.54 -0.71
C ARG A 50 -16.51 0.70 -1.19
N GLN A 51 -17.12 1.45 -0.28
CA GLN A 51 -17.81 2.70 -0.63
C GLN A 51 -16.85 3.75 -1.20
N LEU A 52 -15.61 3.79 -0.72
CA LEU A 52 -14.60 4.70 -1.24
C LEU A 52 -14.21 4.34 -2.68
N VAL A 53 -14.03 3.05 -2.97
CA VAL A 53 -13.77 2.54 -4.33
C VAL A 53 -14.97 2.80 -5.24
N GLU A 54 -16.19 2.44 -4.82
CA GLU A 54 -17.42 2.71 -5.57
C GLU A 54 -17.60 4.20 -5.86
N ARG A 55 -17.25 5.06 -4.90
CA ARG A 55 -17.29 6.51 -5.08
C ARG A 55 -16.26 6.96 -6.11
N ALA A 56 -15.03 6.46 -6.07
CA ALA A 56 -14.02 6.77 -7.08
C ALA A 56 -14.44 6.27 -8.48
N GLU A 57 -14.95 5.04 -8.58
CA GLU A 57 -15.43 4.46 -9.83
C GLU A 57 -16.62 5.22 -10.41
N SER A 58 -17.51 5.76 -9.56
CA SER A 58 -18.63 6.62 -10.00
C SER A 58 -18.18 7.89 -10.72
N LEU A 59 -16.92 8.32 -10.50
CA LEU A 59 -16.29 9.46 -11.17
C LEU A 59 -15.42 9.03 -12.37
N GLY A 60 -15.47 7.75 -12.75
CA GLY A 60 -14.57 7.17 -13.74
C GLY A 60 -13.11 7.11 -13.28
N ALA A 61 -12.88 7.13 -11.96
CA ALA A 61 -11.56 7.23 -11.36
C ALA A 61 -11.05 5.90 -10.82
N THR A 62 -9.72 5.78 -10.73
CA THR A 62 -9.06 4.70 -9.99
C THR A 62 -8.23 5.30 -8.87
N LEU A 63 -8.61 5.01 -7.62
CA LEU A 63 -7.82 5.37 -6.44
C LEU A 63 -6.65 4.39 -6.30
N SER A 64 -5.44 4.93 -6.17
CA SER A 64 -4.25 4.14 -5.92
C SER A 64 -3.43 4.71 -4.77
N VAL A 65 -2.91 3.83 -3.93
CA VAL A 65 -1.93 4.16 -2.89
C VAL A 65 -0.71 3.30 -3.14
N ARG A 66 0.47 3.92 -3.14
CA ARG A 66 1.74 3.24 -3.31
C ARG A 66 2.77 3.78 -2.33
N THR A 67 3.33 2.89 -1.52
CA THR A 67 4.48 3.20 -0.67
C THR A 67 5.75 2.67 -1.33
N ASP A 68 6.69 3.58 -1.59
CA ASP A 68 8.05 3.31 -2.03
C ASP A 68 9.03 3.54 -0.85
N ARG A 69 10.34 3.53 -1.12
CA ARG A 69 11.37 3.63 -0.06
C ARG A 69 11.40 4.99 0.62
N ASP A 70 11.17 6.06 -0.12
CA ASP A 70 11.31 7.45 0.31
C ASP A 70 9.99 8.22 0.28
N SER A 71 8.93 7.62 -0.25
CA SER A 71 7.65 8.30 -0.45
C SER A 71 6.44 7.37 -0.40
N THR A 72 5.30 7.94 -0.03
CA THR A 72 3.97 7.33 -0.19
C THR A 72 3.15 8.25 -1.07
N ARG A 73 2.52 7.68 -2.11
CA ARG A 73 1.77 8.41 -3.12
C ARG A 73 0.32 7.96 -3.14
N ILE A 74 -0.59 8.92 -3.06
CA ILE A 74 -2.03 8.71 -3.27
C ILE A 74 -2.39 9.38 -4.59
N SER A 75 -2.93 8.62 -5.54
CA SER A 75 -3.23 9.12 -6.88
C SER A 75 -4.65 8.79 -7.31
N LEU A 76 -5.27 9.71 -8.05
CA LEU A 76 -6.63 9.61 -8.58
C LEU A 76 -6.70 10.35 -9.93
N GLY A 77 -7.29 9.73 -10.94
CA GLY A 77 -7.50 10.34 -12.27
C GLY A 77 -8.98 10.50 -12.58
N VAL A 78 -9.41 11.70 -13.00
CA VAL A 78 -10.81 12.02 -13.32
C VAL A 78 -10.94 12.92 -14.54
N THR A 79 -12.16 13.18 -15.00
CA THR A 79 -12.41 14.30 -15.92
C THR A 79 -12.37 15.63 -15.16
N SER A 80 -12.08 16.72 -15.87
CA SER A 80 -12.07 18.08 -15.31
C SER A 80 -13.39 18.49 -14.64
N GLY A 81 -14.53 17.92 -15.04
CA GLY A 81 -15.83 18.17 -14.41
C GLY A 81 -15.96 17.59 -12.99
N ASP A 82 -15.16 16.57 -12.67
CA ASP A 82 -15.21 15.85 -11.40
C ASP A 82 -14.04 16.19 -10.47
N PHE A 83 -13.24 17.22 -10.82
CA PHE A 83 -12.03 17.60 -10.10
C PHE A 83 -12.27 17.83 -8.60
N GLU A 84 -13.31 18.58 -8.23
CA GLU A 84 -13.59 18.87 -6.82
C GLU A 84 -13.97 17.61 -6.03
N ALA A 85 -14.76 16.72 -6.64
CA ALA A 85 -15.13 15.45 -6.02
C ALA A 85 -13.90 14.54 -5.84
N ALA A 86 -13.01 14.52 -6.82
CA ALA A 86 -11.75 13.78 -6.77
C ALA A 86 -10.80 14.31 -5.69
N LEU A 87 -10.70 15.65 -5.59
CA LEU A 87 -9.90 16.31 -4.56
C LEU A 87 -10.44 16.00 -3.15
N ALA A 88 -11.77 15.97 -2.97
CA ALA A 88 -12.38 15.60 -1.69
C ALA A 88 -12.05 14.16 -1.27
N ILE A 89 -12.09 13.20 -2.20
CA ILE A 89 -11.68 11.81 -1.94
C ILE A 89 -10.22 11.76 -1.50
N LEU A 90 -9.34 12.45 -2.23
CA LEU A 90 -7.91 12.48 -1.92
C LEU A 90 -7.65 13.13 -0.55
N ALA A 91 -8.37 14.20 -0.21
CA ALA A 91 -8.29 14.86 1.09
C ALA A 91 -8.76 13.93 2.23
N ASP A 92 -9.83 13.16 2.02
CA ASP A 92 -10.32 12.22 3.02
C ASP A 92 -9.34 11.09 3.30
N VAL A 93 -8.77 10.50 2.25
CA VAL A 93 -7.74 9.45 2.41
C VAL A 93 -6.52 10.00 3.14
N ALA A 94 -6.09 11.23 2.83
CA ALA A 94 -4.90 11.82 3.41
C ALA A 94 -5.08 12.32 4.85
N LEU A 95 -6.23 12.92 5.17
CA LEU A 95 -6.46 13.66 6.41
C LEU A 95 -7.39 12.95 7.38
N ARG A 96 -8.28 12.08 6.89
CA ARG A 96 -9.31 11.40 7.68
C ARG A 96 -9.39 9.89 7.40
N PRO A 97 -8.26 9.15 7.39
CA PRO A 97 -8.31 7.70 7.23
C PRO A 97 -8.89 7.03 8.48
N THR A 98 -9.68 5.98 8.29
CA THR A 98 -10.35 5.27 9.39
C THR A 98 -9.38 4.37 10.18
N LEU A 99 -8.36 3.81 9.51
CA LEU A 99 -7.34 2.93 10.08
C LEU A 99 -7.88 1.85 11.06
N PRO A 100 -8.86 1.03 10.63
CA PRO A 100 -9.54 0.10 11.54
C PRO A 100 -8.59 -0.99 12.02
N GLN A 101 -8.58 -1.23 13.34
CA GLN A 101 -7.72 -2.22 13.98
C GLN A 101 -7.86 -3.63 13.37
N GLY A 102 -9.09 -4.03 13.01
CA GLY A 102 -9.33 -5.33 12.41
C GLY A 102 -8.67 -5.53 11.04
N GLU A 103 -8.57 -4.48 10.20
CA GLU A 103 -7.84 -4.58 8.93
C GLU A 103 -6.33 -4.49 9.15
N LEU A 104 -5.87 -3.69 10.13
CA LEU A 104 -4.47 -3.67 10.51
C LEU A 104 -3.97 -5.06 10.93
N ASP A 105 -4.72 -5.78 11.75
CA ASP A 105 -4.34 -7.11 12.21
C ASP A 105 -4.34 -8.14 11.06
N LYS A 106 -5.31 -8.05 10.14
CA LYS A 106 -5.32 -8.86 8.91
C LYS A 106 -4.12 -8.58 8.02
N LEU A 107 -3.78 -7.30 7.81
CA LEU A 107 -2.62 -6.90 6.99
C LEU A 107 -1.32 -7.41 7.60
N LYS A 108 -1.14 -7.26 8.92
CA LYS A 108 0.03 -7.82 9.63
C LYS A 108 0.13 -9.32 9.46
N ALA A 109 -0.98 -10.05 9.63
CA ALA A 109 -0.99 -11.50 9.47
C ALA A 109 -0.60 -11.92 8.04
N ARG A 110 -1.15 -11.25 7.02
CA ARG A 110 -0.81 -11.50 5.62
C ARG A 110 0.65 -11.22 5.32
N GLU A 111 1.18 -10.11 5.82
CA GLU A 111 2.58 -9.72 5.60
C GLU A 111 3.56 -10.69 6.27
N ILE A 112 3.25 -11.13 7.49
CA ILE A 112 4.03 -12.16 8.19
C ILE A 112 4.03 -13.47 7.38
N GLU A 113 2.87 -13.90 6.89
CA GLU A 113 2.77 -15.13 6.11
C GLU A 113 3.47 -15.02 4.76
N ALA A 114 3.36 -13.88 4.08
CA ALA A 114 4.08 -13.61 2.83
C ALA A 114 5.60 -13.71 3.03
N ARG A 115 6.13 -13.14 4.12
CA ARG A 115 7.56 -13.24 4.47
C ARG A 115 7.99 -14.65 4.83
N LYS A 116 7.18 -15.39 5.59
CA LYS A 116 7.43 -16.81 5.88
C LYS A 116 7.45 -17.65 4.62
N SER A 117 6.50 -17.44 3.72
CA SER A 117 6.42 -18.12 2.43
C SER A 117 7.63 -17.81 1.55
N ALA A 118 8.04 -16.54 1.46
CA ALA A 118 9.26 -16.14 0.75
C ALA A 118 10.53 -16.79 1.33
N ALA A 119 10.64 -16.89 2.66
CA ALA A 119 11.76 -17.57 3.32
C ALA A 119 11.77 -19.08 3.02
N ARG A 120 10.59 -19.72 2.97
CA ARG A 120 10.45 -21.14 2.60
C ARG A 120 10.68 -21.39 1.10
N GLY A 121 10.30 -20.45 0.25
CA GLY A 121 10.47 -20.50 -1.21
C GLY A 121 11.93 -20.48 -1.65
N ASN A 122 12.84 -20.06 -0.78
CA ASN A 122 14.27 -20.22 -0.97
C ASN A 122 14.73 -21.57 -0.40
N ALA A 123 14.32 -22.66 -1.06
CA ALA A 123 14.69 -24.02 -0.67
C ALA A 123 16.21 -24.20 -0.56
N SER A 124 16.99 -23.48 -1.37
CA SER A 124 18.45 -23.45 -1.30
C SER A 124 18.98 -22.78 -0.04
N TRP A 125 18.36 -21.69 0.44
CA TRP A 125 18.72 -21.04 1.70
C TRP A 125 18.36 -21.90 2.92
N ALA A 126 17.15 -22.49 2.92
CA ALA A 126 16.74 -23.41 3.99
C ALA A 126 17.62 -24.68 4.02
N ALA A 127 17.94 -25.25 2.86
CA ALA A 127 18.86 -26.38 2.74
C ALA A 127 20.29 -26.00 3.15
N ALA A 128 20.76 -24.80 2.80
CA ALA A 128 22.07 -24.30 3.23
C ALA A 128 22.11 -24.11 4.76
N MET A 129 21.07 -23.58 5.39
CA MET A 129 21.01 -23.43 6.85
C MET A 129 20.98 -24.78 7.58
N VAL A 130 20.25 -25.77 7.05
CA VAL A 130 20.27 -27.14 7.59
C VAL A 130 21.63 -27.79 7.38
N LEU A 131 22.20 -27.71 6.18
CA LEU A 131 23.55 -28.21 5.89
C LEU A 131 24.58 -27.56 6.79
N PHE A 132 24.54 -26.24 6.99
CA PHE A 132 25.46 -25.53 7.88
C PHE A 132 25.32 -26.00 9.33
N ARG A 133 24.10 -26.27 9.82
CA ARG A 133 23.85 -26.81 11.17
C ARG A 133 24.39 -28.24 11.36
N GLU A 134 24.30 -29.08 10.34
CA GLU A 134 24.76 -30.47 10.40
C GLU A 134 26.28 -30.60 10.14
N LEU A 135 26.82 -29.75 9.25
CA LEU A 135 28.25 -29.77 8.86
C LEU A 135 29.13 -29.06 9.89
N TYR A 136 28.60 -28.02 10.50
CA TYR A 136 29.18 -27.36 11.66
C TYR A 136 28.19 -27.56 12.79
N GLU A 137 28.45 -28.52 13.68
CA GLU A 137 27.74 -28.63 14.97
C GLU A 137 27.94 -27.30 15.72
N LEU A 138 27.13 -26.29 15.40
CA LEU A 138 27.28 -24.96 15.96
C LEU A 138 26.98 -25.08 17.45
N PRO A 139 27.96 -24.83 18.34
CA PRO A 139 27.70 -24.77 19.75
C PRO A 139 26.64 -23.70 19.94
N ALA A 140 25.52 -24.07 20.57
CA ALA A 140 24.59 -23.10 21.13
C ALA A 140 25.31 -22.35 22.26
N SER A 141 26.20 -21.42 21.93
CA SER A 141 26.70 -20.36 22.79
C SER A 141 27.74 -19.52 22.07
N VAL A 142 27.66 -18.22 22.29
CA VAL A 142 28.63 -17.17 21.94
C VAL A 142 28.63 -16.75 20.45
N HIS A 143 27.96 -15.64 20.15
CA HIS A 143 28.74 -14.40 20.08
C HIS A 143 27.92 -13.11 20.20
N PRO A 144 28.37 -12.18 21.08
CA PRO A 144 28.03 -10.77 21.04
C PRO A 144 28.75 -10.09 19.87
N TYR A 145 28.04 -9.24 19.14
CA TYR A 145 28.39 -7.86 18.75
C TYR A 145 27.09 -7.19 18.29
#